data_AF-A0A4Y2EYK4-F1
#
_entry.id   AF-A0A4Y2EYK4-F1
#
_cell.length_a   1.000
_cell.length_b   1.000
_cell.length_c   1.000
_cell.angle_alpha   90.00
_cell.angle_beta   90.00
_cell.angle_gamma   90.00
#
_symmetry.space_group_name_H-M   'P 1'
#
loop_
_entity.id
_entity.type
_entity.pdbx_description
1 polymer ?
#
loop_
_entity_poly.entity_id
_entity_poly.type
_entity_poly.pdbx_seq_one_letter_code
_entity_poly.pdbx_strand_id
1 'polypeptide(L)'
;MQYIYSYLEQNSDECQFSLDELTAKIESDYRPHIKTEKAQLLKKYGDDILIAVTAIKAPVVCFRNTRFKLLTEAWYNKKSDDMTEDRRRIVKTAAIVIEDIRSRVYETKHYPPSHNFFQESESDISETLRVFLDDVILKNKRVSLEKWKKKSIALAHSIIAVARPKSFVSSLQVGVAASLFQKTGRVFFRRISGRCSKTS
;
A
#
# COMPACT_ATOMS: atom_id res chain seq x y z
N MET A 1 4.16 -26.60 5.30
CA MET A 1 3.01 -25.78 5.75
C MET A 1 3.34 -24.87 6.93
N GLN A 2 4.00 -25.34 8.00
CA GLN A 2 4.47 -24.45 9.09
C GLN A 2 5.35 -23.30 8.58
N TYR A 3 6.23 -23.56 7.61
CA TYR A 3 7.08 -22.54 6.99
C TYR A 3 6.29 -21.42 6.27
N ILE A 4 5.18 -21.75 5.60
CA ILE A 4 4.31 -20.76 4.94
C ILE A 4 3.68 -19.85 6.01
N TYR A 5 3.28 -20.43 7.14
CA TYR A 5 2.70 -19.65 8.24
C TYR A 5 3.71 -18.72 8.89
N SER A 6 4.92 -19.19 9.20
CA SER A 6 5.99 -18.33 9.74
C SER A 6 6.39 -17.25 8.75
N TYR A 7 6.40 -17.56 7.45
CA TYR A 7 6.70 -16.59 6.40
C TYR A 7 5.65 -15.48 6.31
N LEU A 8 4.36 -15.84 6.38
CA LEU A 8 3.26 -14.87 6.39
C LEU A 8 3.27 -14.01 7.67
N GLU A 9 3.64 -14.59 8.80
CA GLU A 9 3.77 -13.87 10.08
C GLU A 9 4.99 -12.93 10.09
N GLN A 10 6.11 -13.32 9.47
CA GLN A 10 7.32 -12.50 9.35
C GLN A 10 7.19 -11.37 8.31
N ASN A 11 6.48 -11.61 7.20
CA ASN A 11 6.24 -10.61 6.14
C ASN A 11 4.91 -9.88 6.37
N SER A 12 4.67 -9.58 7.63
CA SER A 12 3.45 -8.97 8.17
C SER A 12 3.11 -7.60 7.53
N ASP A 13 4.07 -7.00 6.84
CA ASP A 13 3.98 -5.71 6.18
C ASP A 13 3.32 -5.81 4.80
N GLU A 14 3.41 -6.98 4.15
CA GLU A 14 2.73 -7.25 2.88
C GLU A 14 1.30 -7.75 3.15
N CYS A 15 0.31 -7.09 2.54
CA CYS A 15 -1.11 -7.42 2.72
C CYS A 15 -1.61 -8.45 1.69
N GLN A 16 -0.79 -8.78 0.69
CA GLN A 16 -1.16 -9.56 -0.48
C GLN A 16 -0.02 -10.49 -0.90
N PHE A 17 -0.33 -11.76 -1.10
CA PHE A 17 0.62 -12.78 -1.54
C PHE A 17 0.04 -13.60 -2.68
N SER A 18 0.82 -13.87 -3.73
CA SER A 18 0.41 -14.88 -4.72
C SER A 18 0.67 -16.28 -4.16
N LEU A 19 -0.22 -17.24 -4.46
CA LEU A 19 -0.02 -18.62 -4.03
C LEU A 19 1.26 -19.20 -4.66
N ASP A 20 1.58 -18.85 -5.90
CA ASP A 20 2.82 -19.29 -6.55
C ASP A 20 4.08 -18.82 -5.80
N GLU A 21 4.10 -17.59 -5.27
CA GLU A 21 5.20 -17.12 -4.41
C GLU A 21 5.31 -17.89 -3.10
N LEU A 22 4.17 -18.33 -2.54
CA LEU A 22 4.15 -19.11 -1.31
C LEU A 22 4.60 -20.56 -1.57
N THR A 23 4.19 -21.16 -2.69
CA THR A 23 4.60 -22.51 -3.10
C THR A 23 6.07 -22.54 -3.52
N ALA A 24 6.59 -21.48 -4.16
CA ALA A 24 7.99 -21.39 -4.56
C ALA A 24 8.96 -21.31 -3.38
N LYS A 25 8.49 -20.89 -2.20
CA LYS A 25 9.29 -20.80 -0.96
C LYS A 25 9.34 -22.11 -0.16
N ILE A 26 8.63 -23.14 -0.61
CA ILE A 26 8.72 -24.48 -0.03
C ILE A 26 9.93 -25.18 -0.66
N GLU A 27 11.05 -25.24 0.04
CA GLU A 27 12.28 -25.95 -0.38
C GLU A 27 12.16 -27.49 -0.40
N SER A 28 10.95 -28.04 -0.21
CA SER A 28 10.71 -29.49 -0.20
C SER A 28 10.33 -30.02 -1.58
N ASP A 29 10.80 -31.23 -1.89
CA ASP A 29 10.38 -32.04 -3.05
C ASP A 29 8.86 -32.27 -3.14
N TYR A 30 8.11 -32.01 -2.06
CA TYR A 30 6.66 -32.11 -2.03
C TYR A 30 5.99 -30.73 -2.16
N ARG A 31 5.54 -30.42 -3.38
CA ARG A 31 4.70 -29.24 -3.65
C ARG A 31 3.22 -29.60 -3.52
N PRO A 32 2.53 -29.15 -2.45
CA PRO A 32 1.11 -29.42 -2.31
C PRO A 32 0.32 -28.75 -3.43
N HIS A 33 -0.74 -29.41 -3.89
CA HIS A 33 -1.63 -28.83 -4.88
C HIS A 33 -2.30 -27.57 -4.31
N ILE A 34 -2.44 -26.53 -5.13
CA ILE A 34 -3.16 -25.27 -4.84
C ILE A 34 -4.47 -25.45 -4.05
N LYS A 35 -5.25 -26.51 -4.31
CA LYS A 35 -6.50 -26.80 -3.58
C LYS A 35 -6.24 -27.09 -2.09
N THR A 36 -5.21 -27.87 -1.80
CA THR A 36 -4.81 -28.25 -0.44
C THR A 36 -4.27 -27.05 0.33
N GLU A 37 -3.46 -26.20 -0.31
CA GLU A 37 -2.96 -24.96 0.31
C GLU A 37 -4.10 -24.00 0.66
N LYS A 38 -5.05 -23.78 -0.26
CA LYS A 38 -6.23 -22.95 -0.01
C LYS A 38 -7.04 -23.47 1.18
N ALA A 39 -7.32 -24.76 1.22
CA ALA A 39 -8.09 -25.38 2.30
C ALA A 39 -7.39 -25.21 3.66
N GLN A 40 -6.06 -25.33 3.69
CA GLN A 40 -5.29 -25.17 4.92
C GLN A 40 -5.18 -23.71 5.39
N LEU A 41 -5.01 -22.76 4.45
CA LEU A 41 -5.03 -21.33 4.76
C LEU A 41 -6.38 -20.90 5.32
N LEU A 42 -7.49 -21.35 4.69
CA LEU A 42 -8.84 -21.12 5.19
C LEU A 42 -9.08 -21.80 6.55
N LYS A 43 -8.50 -22.99 6.80
CA LYS A 43 -8.61 -23.67 8.09
C LYS A 43 -7.90 -22.92 9.22
N LYS A 44 -6.76 -22.29 8.96
CA LYS A 44 -5.99 -21.56 9.99
C LYS A 44 -6.51 -20.15 10.22
N TYR A 45 -6.81 -19.41 9.15
CA TYR A 45 -7.13 -17.98 9.22
C TYR A 45 -8.62 -17.66 9.00
N GLY A 46 -9.41 -18.60 8.47
CA GLY A 46 -10.85 -18.42 8.33
C GLY A 46 -11.23 -17.16 7.56
N ASP A 47 -12.04 -16.32 8.20
CA ASP A 47 -12.54 -15.05 7.66
C ASP A 47 -11.50 -13.92 7.66
N ASP A 48 -10.35 -14.13 8.30
CA ASP A 48 -9.24 -13.18 8.34
C ASP A 48 -8.42 -13.16 7.04
N ILE A 49 -8.79 -13.99 6.06
CA ILE A 49 -8.19 -13.97 4.72
C ILE A 49 -9.26 -13.98 3.63
N LEU A 50 -8.95 -13.31 2.53
CA LEU A 50 -9.71 -13.33 1.29
C LEU A 50 -8.83 -13.90 0.19
N ILE A 51 -9.27 -15.00 -0.42
CA ILE A 51 -8.57 -15.63 -1.54
C ILE A 51 -9.25 -15.20 -2.84
N ALA A 52 -8.61 -14.30 -3.59
CA ALA A 52 -9.06 -13.86 -4.90
C ALA A 52 -8.56 -14.82 -5.98
N VAL A 53 -9.48 -15.47 -6.69
CA VAL A 53 -9.17 -16.37 -7.81
C VAL A 53 -9.56 -15.68 -9.11
N THR A 54 -8.63 -15.58 -10.06
CA THR A 54 -8.89 -15.07 -11.41
C THR A 54 -8.61 -16.17 -12.43
N ALA A 55 -9.34 -16.23 -13.55
CA ALA A 55 -9.15 -17.25 -14.57
C ALA A 55 -7.76 -17.23 -15.25
N ILE A 56 -7.08 -16.08 -15.22
CA ILE A 56 -5.85 -15.81 -15.99
C ILE A 56 -4.60 -15.75 -15.09
N LYS A 57 -4.77 -15.48 -13.79
CA LYS A 57 -3.65 -15.25 -12.86
C LYS A 57 -3.68 -16.22 -11.69
N ALA A 58 -2.49 -16.51 -11.16
CA ALA A 58 -2.33 -17.29 -9.95
C ALA A 58 -3.22 -16.73 -8.82
N PRO A 59 -3.87 -17.59 -8.02
CA PRO A 59 -4.74 -17.11 -6.96
C PRO A 59 -3.93 -16.31 -5.93
N VAL A 60 -4.56 -15.27 -5.40
CA VAL A 60 -3.94 -14.33 -4.47
C VAL A 60 -4.62 -14.44 -3.12
N VAL A 61 -3.84 -14.44 -2.05
CA VAL A 61 -4.29 -14.41 -0.65
C VAL A 61 -4.11 -12.99 -0.12
N CYS A 62 -5.16 -12.41 0.41
CA CYS A 62 -5.16 -11.10 1.07
C CYS A 62 -5.61 -11.26 2.52
N PHE A 63 -4.97 -10.59 3.49
CA PHE A 63 -5.45 -10.61 4.88
C PHE A 63 -6.56 -9.56 5.09
N ARG A 64 -7.63 -9.96 5.80
CA ARG A 64 -8.70 -9.11 6.34
C ARG A 64 -8.40 -8.78 7.80
N ASN A 65 -7.76 -7.64 8.03
CA ASN A 65 -7.82 -6.78 9.22
C ASN A 65 -8.08 -7.36 10.64
N THR A 66 -7.53 -8.52 11.00
CA THR A 66 -7.59 -9.03 12.40
C THR A 66 -6.85 -8.12 13.39
N ARG A 67 -5.92 -7.28 12.90
CA ARG A 67 -5.07 -6.42 13.75
C ARG A 67 -5.80 -5.24 14.37
N PHE A 68 -6.90 -4.78 13.76
CA PHE A 68 -7.68 -3.67 14.31
C PHE A 68 -8.24 -4.02 15.70
N LYS A 69 -8.85 -5.20 15.85
CA LYS A 69 -9.40 -5.68 17.13
C LYS A 69 -8.32 -5.81 18.21
N LEU A 70 -7.18 -6.41 17.86
CA LEU A 70 -6.03 -6.55 18.77
C LEU A 70 -5.46 -5.20 19.24
N LEU A 71 -5.38 -4.20 18.35
CA LEU A 71 -4.91 -2.86 18.70
C LEU A 71 -5.90 -2.10 19.59
N THR A 72 -7.20 -2.22 19.32
CA THR A 72 -8.25 -1.60 20.15
C THR A 72 -8.28 -2.20 21.56
N GLU A 73 -8.22 -3.53 21.69
CA GLU A 73 -8.19 -4.21 22.99
C GLU A 73 -6.93 -3.89 23.80
N ALA A 74 -5.77 -3.85 23.16
CA ALA A 74 -4.52 -3.42 23.81
C ALA A 74 -4.55 -1.96 24.28
N TRP A 75 -5.35 -1.11 23.64
CA TRP A 75 -5.53 0.29 24.02
C TRP A 75 -6.46 0.48 25.22
N TYR A 76 -7.52 -0.30 25.38
CA TYR A 76 -8.37 -0.15 26.57
C TYR A 76 -7.77 -0.80 27.82
N ASN A 77 -6.90 -1.81 27.66
CA ASN A 77 -6.45 -2.65 28.77
C ASN A 77 -5.10 -2.27 29.41
N LYS A 78 -4.38 -1.28 28.89
CA LYS A 78 -3.16 -0.75 29.53
C LYS A 78 -3.35 0.73 29.85
N LYS A 79 -2.78 1.24 30.93
CA LYS A 79 -2.52 2.67 31.15
C LYS A 79 -1.24 2.72 31.97
N SER A 80 -0.20 3.32 31.41
CA SER A 80 1.10 3.47 32.07
C SER A 80 1.13 4.82 32.79
N ASP A 81 1.82 4.90 33.92
CA ASP A 81 1.99 6.16 34.66
C ASP A 81 3.11 7.05 34.09
N ASP A 82 3.93 6.53 33.17
CA ASP A 82 5.00 7.31 32.50
C ASP A 82 4.47 8.09 31.28
N MET A 83 4.64 9.41 31.31
CA MET A 83 4.28 10.32 30.21
C MET A 83 4.99 10.01 28.89
N THR A 84 6.22 9.49 28.92
CA THR A 84 6.98 9.20 27.70
C THR A 84 6.46 7.94 27.03
N GLU A 85 6.16 6.91 27.83
CA GLU A 85 5.50 5.69 27.39
C GLU A 85 4.10 5.98 26.85
N ASP A 86 3.33 6.83 27.52
CA ASP A 86 2.00 7.26 27.06
C ASP A 86 2.06 8.01 25.72
N ARG A 87 3.03 8.90 25.51
CA ARG A 87 3.25 9.55 24.21
C ARG A 87 3.60 8.55 23.11
N ARG A 88 4.52 7.62 23.38
CA ARG A 88 4.85 6.54 22.43
C ARG A 88 3.64 5.67 22.12
N ARG A 89 2.79 5.46 23.11
CA ARG A 89 1.57 4.69 22.97
C ARG A 89 0.52 5.43 22.13
N ILE A 90 0.33 6.73 22.31
CA ILE A 90 -0.52 7.55 21.42
C ILE A 90 -0.04 7.46 19.97
N VAL A 91 1.27 7.53 19.74
CA VAL A 91 1.84 7.34 18.40
C VAL A 91 1.61 5.91 17.88
N LYS A 92 1.74 4.87 18.72
CA LYS A 92 1.35 3.50 18.36
C LYS A 92 -0.15 3.39 18.06
N THR A 93 -1.01 4.18 18.69
CA THR A 93 -2.44 4.23 18.41
C THR A 93 -2.75 4.95 17.10
N ALA A 94 -1.88 5.84 16.64
CA ALA A 94 -1.94 6.32 15.26
C ALA A 94 -1.71 5.19 14.24
N ALA A 95 -1.28 3.99 14.65
CA ALA A 95 -1.35 2.78 13.79
C ALA A 95 -2.79 2.43 13.38
N ILE A 96 -3.81 2.94 14.07
CA ILE A 96 -5.21 2.87 13.60
C ILE A 96 -5.36 3.50 12.22
N VAL A 97 -4.66 4.60 11.94
CA VAL A 97 -4.65 5.24 10.61
C VAL A 97 -4.05 4.30 9.57
N ILE A 98 -2.97 3.60 9.93
CA ILE A 98 -2.33 2.60 9.05
C ILE A 98 -3.26 1.43 8.79
N GLU A 99 -3.95 0.93 9.81
CA GLU A 99 -4.91 -0.16 9.67
C GLU A 99 -6.15 0.24 8.85
N ASP A 100 -6.59 1.48 8.96
CA ASP A 100 -7.67 2.02 8.13
C ASP A 100 -7.26 2.08 6.65
N ILE A 101 -6.03 2.53 6.37
CA ILE A 101 -5.42 2.44 5.03
C ILE A 101 -5.37 0.98 4.56
N ARG A 102 -4.99 0.04 5.45
CA ARG A 102 -4.94 -1.40 5.14
C ARG A 102 -6.30 -2.03 4.93
N SER A 103 -7.36 -1.49 5.52
CA SER A 103 -8.74 -1.99 5.36
C SER A 103 -9.33 -1.68 3.98
N ARG A 104 -8.92 -0.55 3.42
CA ARG A 104 -9.58 0.03 2.27
C ARG A 104 -9.27 -0.74 1.00
N VAL A 105 -10.24 -1.18 0.22
CA VAL A 105 -9.97 -1.83 -1.07
C VAL A 105 -9.67 -0.76 -2.13
N TYR A 106 -8.54 -0.89 -2.83
CA TYR A 106 -8.17 -0.02 -3.95
C TYR A 106 -8.36 -0.76 -5.28
N GLU A 107 -8.83 -0.05 -6.30
CA GLU A 107 -8.91 -0.61 -7.64
C GLU A 107 -7.52 -0.59 -8.30
N THR A 108 -7.00 -1.77 -8.62
CA THR A 108 -5.69 -1.94 -9.26
C THR A 108 -5.79 -2.42 -10.71
N LYS A 109 -7.00 -2.65 -11.22
CA LYS A 109 -7.24 -3.24 -12.54
C LYS A 109 -7.17 -2.21 -13.67
N HIS A 110 -7.57 -0.97 -13.39
CA HIS A 110 -7.70 0.07 -14.39
C HIS A 110 -6.72 1.19 -14.11
N TYR A 111 -5.91 1.49 -15.13
CA TYR A 111 -4.98 2.59 -15.08
C TYR A 111 -5.74 3.89 -15.43
N PRO A 112 -5.68 4.96 -14.62
CA PRO A 112 -6.40 6.19 -14.93
C PRO A 112 -5.91 6.77 -16.27
N PRO A 113 -6.84 7.22 -17.14
CA PRO A 113 -6.46 7.78 -18.42
C PRO A 113 -5.70 9.10 -18.23
N SER A 114 -4.87 9.47 -19.22
CA SER A 114 -3.86 10.51 -19.04
C SER A 114 -4.38 11.92 -18.76
N HIS A 115 -5.64 12.18 -19.07
CA HIS A 115 -6.32 13.44 -18.77
C HIS A 115 -6.84 13.52 -17.32
N ASN A 116 -6.95 12.40 -16.61
CA ASN A 116 -7.58 12.32 -15.28
C ASN A 116 -6.61 11.99 -14.13
N PHE A 117 -5.31 11.83 -14.39
CA PHE A 117 -4.30 11.47 -13.38
C PHE A 117 -4.36 12.28 -12.08
N PHE A 118 -4.72 13.56 -12.17
CA PHE A 118 -4.66 14.50 -11.04
C PHE A 118 -6.04 14.81 -10.43
N GLN A 119 -7.14 14.37 -11.05
CA GLN A 119 -8.48 14.85 -10.76
C GLN A 119 -9.17 14.10 -9.60
N GLU A 120 -8.87 12.80 -9.45
CA GLU A 120 -9.46 11.94 -8.40
C GLU A 120 -8.47 11.58 -7.29
N SER A 121 -7.33 12.27 -7.19
CA SER A 121 -6.30 11.92 -6.22
C SER A 121 -6.73 12.09 -4.75
N GLU A 122 -7.78 12.84 -4.46
CA GLU A 122 -8.29 12.98 -3.08
C GLU A 122 -9.13 11.78 -2.63
N SER A 123 -9.85 11.10 -3.53
CA SER A 123 -10.78 10.04 -3.15
C SER A 123 -10.08 8.81 -2.61
N ASP A 124 -8.83 8.55 -2.99
CA ASP A 124 -8.05 7.39 -2.53
C ASP A 124 -7.58 7.50 -1.08
N ILE A 125 -7.59 8.70 -0.51
CA ILE A 125 -7.07 8.98 0.84
C ILE A 125 -8.16 8.65 1.87
N SER A 126 -7.83 7.87 2.90
CA SER A 126 -8.79 7.58 3.98
C SER A 126 -9.06 8.82 4.82
N GLU A 127 -10.29 8.94 5.34
CA GLU A 127 -10.72 10.07 6.17
C GLU A 127 -9.78 10.28 7.38
N THR A 128 -9.39 9.19 8.03
CA THR A 128 -8.49 9.21 9.19
C THR A 128 -7.10 9.74 8.85
N LEU A 129 -6.54 9.36 7.70
CA LEU A 129 -5.25 9.85 7.23
C LEU A 129 -5.34 11.33 6.86
N ARG A 130 -6.46 11.76 6.27
CA ARG A 130 -6.70 13.16 5.93
C ARG A 130 -6.68 14.05 7.17
N VAL A 131 -7.46 13.69 8.19
CA VAL A 131 -7.50 14.43 9.47
C VAL A 131 -6.13 14.47 10.13
N PHE A 132 -5.42 13.34 10.17
CA PHE A 132 -4.08 13.28 10.73
C PHE A 132 -3.09 14.21 10.01
N LEU A 133 -3.05 14.16 8.67
CA LEU A 133 -2.12 14.98 7.90
C LEU A 133 -2.49 16.47 7.94
N ASP A 134 -3.78 16.80 7.98
CA ASP A 134 -4.24 18.18 8.13
C ASP A 134 -3.81 18.75 9.49
N ASP A 135 -3.93 17.99 10.57
CA ASP A 135 -3.47 18.41 11.90
C ASP A 135 -1.94 18.54 12.00
N VAL A 136 -1.18 17.67 11.34
CA VAL A 136 0.29 17.70 11.37
C VAL A 136 0.85 18.81 10.48
N ILE A 137 0.27 19.03 9.30
CA ILE A 137 0.84 19.89 8.25
C ILE A 137 0.19 21.27 8.23
N LEU A 138 -1.14 21.35 8.34
CA LEU A 138 -1.90 22.59 8.09
C LEU A 138 -2.06 23.48 9.33
N LYS A 139 -1.95 22.92 10.54
CA LYS A 139 -2.20 23.61 11.82
C LYS A 139 -1.53 24.98 11.97
N ASN A 140 -0.34 25.18 11.38
CA ASN A 140 0.42 26.44 11.47
C ASN A 140 0.59 27.16 10.12
N LYS A 141 -0.12 26.77 9.05
CA LYS A 141 0.11 27.30 7.68
C LYS A 141 -1.11 28.07 7.16
N ARG A 142 -1.06 29.41 7.24
CA ARG A 142 -2.18 30.30 6.80
C ARG A 142 -2.05 30.85 5.38
N VAL A 143 -0.84 31.08 4.86
CA VAL A 143 -0.62 31.93 3.67
C VAL A 143 -0.57 31.15 2.34
N SER A 144 -0.70 29.82 2.34
CA SER A 144 -0.68 29.03 1.09
C SER A 144 -1.38 27.68 1.21
N LEU A 145 -2.58 27.70 1.80
CA LEU A 145 -3.34 26.50 2.17
C LEU A 145 -3.50 25.51 1.00
N GLU A 146 -3.88 25.99 -0.19
CA GLU A 146 -4.03 25.15 -1.39
C GLU A 146 -2.73 24.48 -1.85
N LYS A 147 -1.58 25.17 -1.69
CA LYS A 147 -0.27 24.60 -2.03
C LYS A 147 0.11 23.51 -1.02
N TRP A 148 -0.20 23.69 0.26
CA TRP A 148 0.07 22.71 1.31
C TRP A 148 -0.87 21.50 1.24
N LYS A 149 -2.14 21.69 0.87
CA LYS A 149 -3.07 20.59 0.57
C LYS A 149 -2.53 19.67 -0.51
N LYS A 150 -2.06 20.23 -1.64
CA LYS A 150 -1.44 19.42 -2.72
C LYS A 150 -0.23 18.60 -2.24
N LYS A 151 0.58 19.16 -1.34
CA LYS A 151 1.70 18.45 -0.71
C LYS A 151 1.22 17.37 0.27
N SER A 152 0.18 17.66 1.05
CA SER A 152 -0.46 16.71 1.96
C SER A 152 -0.99 15.50 1.19
N ILE A 153 -1.69 15.74 0.07
CA ILE A 153 -2.18 14.69 -0.83
C ILE A 153 -1.02 13.85 -1.38
N ALA A 154 0.05 14.48 -1.89
CA ALA A 154 1.20 13.74 -2.40
C ALA A 154 1.88 12.88 -1.32
N LEU A 155 1.93 13.39 -0.08
CA LEU A 155 2.47 12.66 1.06
C LEU A 155 1.55 11.51 1.48
N ALA A 156 0.23 11.71 1.48
CA ALA A 156 -0.76 10.68 1.74
C ALA A 156 -0.63 9.50 0.76
N HIS A 157 -0.54 9.80 -0.55
CA HIS A 157 -0.31 8.78 -1.59
C HIS A 157 0.98 8.01 -1.37
N SER A 158 2.04 8.69 -0.90
CA SER A 158 3.31 8.04 -0.57
C SER A 158 3.20 7.12 0.66
N ILE A 159 2.49 7.56 1.70
CA ILE A 159 2.23 6.73 2.89
C ILE A 159 1.41 5.50 2.52
N ILE A 160 0.34 5.66 1.72
CA ILE A 160 -0.50 4.55 1.28
C ILE A 160 0.31 3.55 0.45
N ALA A 161 1.13 4.02 -0.50
CA ALA A 161 1.99 3.17 -1.32
C ALA A 161 2.98 2.35 -0.48
N VAL A 162 3.52 2.93 0.59
CA VAL A 162 4.42 2.24 1.53
C VAL A 162 3.66 1.27 2.45
N ALA A 163 2.48 1.67 2.94
CA ALA A 163 1.68 0.85 3.85
C ALA A 163 1.03 -0.37 3.16
N ARG A 164 0.80 -0.27 1.84
CA ARG A 164 0.10 -1.25 1.01
C ARG A 164 0.86 -1.54 -0.29
N PRO A 165 2.06 -2.14 -0.21
CA PRO A 165 2.83 -2.48 -1.40
C PRO A 165 2.03 -3.44 -2.29
N LYS A 166 2.16 -3.30 -3.62
CA LYS A 166 1.49 -4.09 -4.68
C LYS A 166 -0.06 -3.99 -4.74
N SER A 167 -0.69 -3.48 -3.69
CA SER A 167 -2.15 -3.40 -3.53
C SER A 167 -2.72 -2.01 -3.78
N PHE A 168 -1.88 -1.04 -4.12
CA PHE A 168 -2.26 0.34 -4.40
C PHE A 168 -1.45 0.88 -5.58
N VAL A 169 -2.13 1.56 -6.51
CA VAL A 169 -1.51 2.25 -7.63
C VAL A 169 -1.90 3.71 -7.55
N SER A 170 -0.95 4.56 -7.14
CA SER A 170 -1.18 6.00 -7.05
C SER A 170 -1.23 6.63 -8.44
N SER A 171 -2.39 7.19 -8.78
CA SER A 171 -2.59 8.00 -9.98
C SER A 171 -1.59 9.16 -10.07
N LEU A 172 -1.29 9.81 -8.94
CA LEU A 172 -0.29 10.87 -8.83
C LEU A 172 1.13 10.38 -9.12
N GLN A 173 1.59 9.30 -8.47
CA GLN A 173 2.96 8.83 -8.64
C GLN A 173 3.23 8.40 -10.07
N VAL A 174 2.27 7.72 -10.70
CA VAL A 174 2.41 7.27 -12.08
C VAL A 174 2.25 8.42 -13.07
N GLY A 175 1.37 9.40 -12.81
CA GLY A 175 1.31 10.63 -13.62
C GLY A 175 2.65 11.39 -13.61
N VAL A 176 3.30 11.48 -12.45
CA VAL A 176 4.66 12.04 -12.34
C VAL A 176 5.68 11.19 -13.10
N ALA A 177 5.64 9.87 -12.96
CA ALA A 177 6.54 8.97 -13.69
C ALA A 177 6.39 9.10 -15.22
N ALA A 178 5.16 9.12 -15.71
CA ALA A 178 4.85 9.31 -17.14
C ALA A 178 5.34 10.68 -17.64
N SER A 179 5.13 11.74 -16.87
CA SER A 179 5.61 13.09 -17.20
C SER A 179 7.14 13.14 -17.24
N LEU A 180 7.82 12.53 -16.27
CA LEU A 180 9.28 12.44 -16.24
C LEU A 180 9.81 11.66 -17.45
N PHE A 181 9.19 10.51 -17.75
CA PHE A 181 9.55 9.69 -18.90
C PHE A 181 9.41 10.44 -20.23
N GLN A 182 8.32 11.18 -20.43
CA GLN A 182 8.16 12.02 -21.63
C GLN A 182 9.24 13.10 -21.71
N LYS A 183 9.58 13.72 -20.58
CA LYS A 183 10.59 14.79 -20.55
C LYS A 183 11.99 14.26 -20.84
N THR A 184 12.40 13.16 -20.22
CA THR A 184 13.72 12.55 -20.41
C THR A 184 13.82 11.83 -21.76
N GLY A 185 12.76 11.13 -22.19
CA GLY A 185 12.69 10.46 -23.48
C GLY A 185 12.80 11.43 -24.67
N ARG A 186 12.14 12.59 -24.60
CA ARG A 186 12.29 13.66 -25.62
C ARG A 186 13.71 14.22 -25.67
N VAL A 187 14.39 14.36 -24.54
CA VAL A 187 15.78 14.83 -24.48
C VAL A 187 16.74 13.81 -25.10
N PHE A 188 16.50 12.51 -24.86
CA PHE A 188 17.27 11.43 -25.47
C PHE A 188 17.09 11.40 -27.00
N PHE A 189 15.85 11.46 -27.49
CA PHE A 189 15.56 11.47 -28.93
C PHE A 189 16.13 12.71 -29.64
N ARG A 190 16.02 13.92 -29.04
CA ARG A 190 16.63 15.14 -29.59
C ARG A 190 18.16 15.07 -29.66
N ARG A 191 18.81 14.38 -28.71
CA ARG A 191 20.26 14.18 -28.72
C ARG A 191 20.71 13.22 -29.83
N ILE A 192 19.90 12.22 -30.16
CA ILE A 192 20.17 11.29 -31.26
C ILE A 192 19.94 11.98 -32.60
N SER A 193 18.80 12.66 -32.78
CA SER A 193 18.49 13.36 -34.02
C SER A 193 19.46 14.52 -34.32
N GLY A 194 19.94 15.23 -33.30
CA GLY A 194 20.94 16.28 -33.44
C GLY A 194 22.38 15.80 -33.70
N ARG A 195 22.66 14.49 -33.50
CA ARG A 195 23.93 13.87 -33.94
C ARG A 195 23.86 13.40 -35.38
N CYS A 196 22.72 12.91 -35.85
CA CYS A 196 22.54 12.49 -37.24
C CYS A 196 22.56 13.66 -38.25
N SER A 197 22.21 14.87 -37.84
CA SER A 197 22.21 16.05 -38.70
C SER A 197 23.56 16.78 -38.81
N LYS A 198 24.64 16.23 -38.24
CA LYS A 198 26.01 16.79 -38.33
C LYS A 198 26.98 15.92 -39.12
N THR A 199 26.48 14.88 -39.79
CA THR A 199 27.26 13.93 -40.59
C THR A 199 26.77 13.85 -42.04
N SER A 200 26.34 14.97 -42.60
CA SER A 200 26.03 15.11 -44.04
C SER A 200 26.59 16.42 -44.55
#